data_AF-A0A444DLI7-F1
#
_entry.id   AF-A0A444DLI7-F1
#
_cell.length_a   1.000
_cell.length_b   1.000
_cell.length_c   1.000
_cell.angle_alpha   90.00
_cell.angle_beta   90.00
_cell.angle_gamma   90.00
#
_symmetry.space_group_name_H-M   'P 1'
#
loop_
_entity.id
_entity.type
_entity.pdbx_description
1 polymer ?
#
loop_
_entity_poly.entity_id
_entity_poly.type
_entity_poly.pdbx_seq_one_letter_code
_entity_poly.pdbx_strand_id
1 'polypeptide(L)'
;MAALSSGEVKKRSFLKSKIRAARILLTDVTHAQLLAKEATRSKPWPPQDTGRLHDISEAAFDIDDFYRVVDVLHQRFAFASSSNLVPSEELSRVVTWTNRFEKFNEKQWKKGYKALILLEYLLTHGPLSFADELASDKEVIQKMCNFHCFDETGHNWGSTMKKTAERVLQLMEKGPFLKEERDRLRQTTRRIHGFGNSTPR
;
A
#
# COMPACT_ATOMS: atom_id res chain seq x y z
N MET A 1 -23.99 3.45 -29.09
CA MET A 1 -22.79 2.98 -28.36
C MET A 1 -22.41 1.61 -28.91
N ALA A 2 -21.21 1.45 -29.47
CA ALA A 2 -20.78 0.17 -30.05
C ALA A 2 -20.22 -0.75 -28.95
N ALA A 3 -20.86 -1.89 -28.72
CA ALA A 3 -20.37 -2.93 -27.82
C ALA A 3 -19.24 -3.71 -28.52
N LEU A 4 -18.07 -3.80 -27.87
CA LEU A 4 -16.92 -4.54 -28.40
C LEU A 4 -17.25 -6.03 -28.49
N SER A 5 -16.88 -6.66 -29.61
CA SER A 5 -17.06 -8.10 -29.84
C SER A 5 -16.28 -8.93 -28.80
N SER A 6 -16.86 -10.04 -28.35
CA SER A 6 -16.23 -10.99 -27.40
C SER A 6 -14.82 -11.44 -27.83
N GLY A 7 -14.57 -11.50 -29.15
CA GLY A 7 -13.25 -11.81 -29.70
C GLY A 7 -12.21 -10.70 -29.49
N GLU A 8 -12.62 -9.43 -29.54
CA GLU A 8 -11.72 -8.29 -29.32
C GLU A 8 -11.36 -8.11 -27.84
N VAL A 9 -12.30 -8.41 -26.94
CA VAL A 9 -12.08 -8.41 -25.49
C VAL A 9 -11.03 -9.45 -25.11
N LYS A 10 -11.13 -10.68 -25.66
CA LYS A 10 -10.15 -11.74 -25.43
C LYS A 10 -8.76 -11.39 -25.97
N LYS A 11 -8.68 -10.84 -27.19
CA LYS A 11 -7.40 -10.37 -27.78
C LYS A 11 -6.74 -9.29 -26.91
N ARG A 12 -7.52 -8.33 -26.40
CA ARG A 12 -7.03 -7.28 -25.51
C ARG A 12 -6.51 -7.84 -24.18
N SER A 13 -7.22 -8.79 -23.55
CA SER A 13 -6.78 -9.40 -22.29
C SER A 13 -5.49 -10.22 -22.47
N PHE A 14 -5.40 -10.98 -23.56
CA PHE A 14 -4.21 -11.75 -23.90
C PHE A 14 -3.00 -10.86 -24.16
N LEU A 15 -3.17 -9.79 -24.93
CA LEU A 15 -2.09 -8.84 -25.22
C LEU A 15 -1.62 -8.12 -23.96
N LYS A 16 -2.53 -7.68 -23.09
CA LYS A 16 -2.19 -7.10 -21.77
C LYS A 16 -1.36 -8.07 -20.92
N SER A 17 -1.71 -9.36 -20.95
CA SER A 17 -0.99 -10.40 -20.21
C SER A 17 0.42 -10.61 -20.74
N LYS A 18 0.61 -10.65 -22.07
CA LYS A 18 1.93 -10.78 -22.70
C LYS A 18 2.82 -9.55 -22.47
N ILE A 19 2.26 -8.33 -22.53
CA ILE A 19 2.99 -7.09 -22.23
C ILE A 19 3.42 -7.06 -20.76
N ARG A 20 2.53 -7.48 -19.84
CA ARG A 20 2.86 -7.59 -18.41
C ARG A 20 3.99 -8.58 -18.18
N ALA A 21 3.94 -9.76 -18.80
CA ALA A 21 4.99 -10.78 -18.70
C ALA A 21 6.34 -10.31 -19.27
N ALA A 22 6.34 -9.70 -20.46
CA ALA A 22 7.56 -9.17 -21.07
C ALA A 22 8.19 -8.05 -20.24
N ARG A 23 7.37 -7.17 -19.62
CA ARG A 23 7.87 -6.11 -18.74
C ARG A 23 8.54 -6.67 -17.47
N ILE A 24 7.99 -7.72 -16.88
CA ILE A 24 8.57 -8.38 -15.69
C ILE A 24 9.89 -9.09 -16.04
N LEU A 25 10.02 -9.64 -17.25
CA LEU A 25 11.27 -10.27 -17.70
C LEU A 25 12.35 -9.24 -18.07
N LEU A 26 11.94 -8.11 -18.65
CA LEU A 26 12.88 -7.06 -19.11
C LEU A 26 13.29 -6.08 -18.02
N THR A 27 12.45 -5.93 -17.00
CA THR A 27 12.74 -5.09 -15.84
C THR A 27 12.64 -5.99 -14.63
N ASP A 28 13.67 -6.05 -13.77
CA ASP A 28 13.63 -6.80 -12.50
C ASP A 28 12.53 -6.29 -11.52
N VAL A 29 11.58 -5.48 -11.99
CA VAL A 29 10.43 -4.93 -11.27
C VAL A 29 9.23 -5.86 -11.44
N THR A 30 8.73 -6.42 -10.34
CA THR A 30 7.53 -7.27 -10.37
C THR A 30 6.28 -6.41 -10.52
N HIS A 31 5.17 -7.08 -10.89
CA HIS A 31 3.88 -6.42 -10.98
C HIS A 31 3.42 -5.83 -9.65
N ALA A 32 3.57 -6.55 -8.53
CA ALA A 32 3.16 -6.06 -7.22
C ALA A 32 3.94 -4.81 -6.81
N GLN A 33 5.26 -4.80 -7.06
CA GLN A 33 6.10 -3.62 -6.82
C GLN A 33 5.62 -2.41 -7.62
N LEU A 34 5.27 -2.60 -8.90
CA LEU A 34 4.77 -1.53 -9.75
C LEU A 34 3.41 -1.02 -9.26
N LEU A 35 2.49 -1.92 -8.91
CA LEU A 35 1.19 -1.57 -8.36
C LEU A 35 1.32 -0.80 -7.05
N ALA A 36 2.17 -1.25 -6.13
CA ALA A 36 2.43 -0.54 -4.86
C ALA A 36 3.05 0.84 -5.10
N LYS A 37 4.02 0.94 -6.03
CA LYS A 37 4.60 2.23 -6.42
C LYS A 37 3.54 3.16 -6.97
N GLU A 38 2.66 2.68 -7.85
CA GLU A 38 1.58 3.45 -8.46
C GLU A 38 0.53 3.90 -7.44
N ALA A 39 0.07 2.97 -6.59
CA ALA A 39 -0.87 3.23 -5.52
C ALA A 39 -0.35 4.38 -4.64
N THR A 40 0.93 4.35 -4.26
CA THR A 40 1.55 5.34 -3.38
C THR A 40 2.06 6.62 -4.09
N ARG A 41 1.74 6.84 -5.37
CA ARG A 41 2.10 8.10 -6.07
C ARG A 41 1.29 9.29 -5.55
N SER A 42 1.94 10.45 -5.51
CA SER A 42 1.31 11.72 -5.06
C SER A 42 0.16 12.20 -5.95
N LYS A 43 0.14 11.83 -7.24
CA LYS A 43 -0.93 12.14 -8.22
C LYS A 43 -1.25 10.88 -9.05
N PRO A 44 -2.48 10.70 -9.56
CA PRO A 44 -3.69 11.51 -9.33
C PRO A 44 -4.40 11.17 -8.00
N TRP A 45 -5.26 12.09 -7.55
CA TRP A 45 -6.27 11.93 -6.50
C TRP A 45 -7.63 11.98 -7.23
N PRO A 46 -8.49 10.95 -7.09
CA PRO A 46 -9.29 10.68 -5.87
C PRO A 46 -8.96 9.27 -5.28
N PRO A 47 -9.72 8.67 -4.34
CA PRO A 47 -9.23 7.57 -3.50
C PRO A 47 -8.87 6.32 -4.32
N GLN A 48 -7.88 5.58 -3.81
CA GLN A 48 -7.36 4.37 -4.45
C GLN A 48 -8.48 3.35 -4.66
N ASP A 49 -8.47 2.76 -5.85
CA ASP A 49 -9.35 1.65 -6.20
C ASP A 49 -9.04 0.43 -5.32
N THR A 50 -10.03 0.00 -4.55
CA THR A 50 -9.93 -1.19 -3.68
C THR A 50 -9.47 -2.42 -4.44
N GLY A 51 -9.81 -2.56 -5.73
CA GLY A 51 -9.35 -3.68 -6.56
C GLY A 51 -7.83 -3.72 -6.70
N ARG A 52 -7.18 -2.55 -6.84
CA ARG A 52 -5.71 -2.49 -6.91
C ARG A 52 -5.06 -2.88 -5.58
N LEU A 53 -5.65 -2.51 -4.46
CA LEU A 53 -5.16 -2.90 -3.13
C LEU A 53 -5.31 -4.41 -2.91
N HIS A 54 -6.42 -4.98 -3.40
CA HIS A 54 -6.64 -6.42 -3.40
C HIS A 54 -5.57 -7.15 -4.21
N ASP A 55 -5.31 -6.74 -5.45
CA ASP A 55 -4.27 -7.33 -6.30
C ASP A 55 -2.89 -7.30 -5.65
N ILE A 56 -2.53 -6.20 -4.96
CA ILE A 56 -1.26 -6.10 -4.21
C ILE A 56 -1.28 -7.08 -3.02
N SER A 57 -2.39 -7.14 -2.27
CA SER A 57 -2.49 -8.01 -1.10
C SER A 57 -2.43 -9.50 -1.44
N GLU A 58 -2.98 -9.88 -2.59
CA GLU A 58 -2.95 -11.25 -3.11
C GLU A 58 -1.54 -11.60 -3.57
N ALA A 59 -0.88 -10.71 -4.33
CA ALA A 59 0.49 -10.93 -4.80
C ALA A 59 1.50 -11.00 -3.64
N ALA A 60 1.26 -10.27 -2.55
CA ALA A 60 2.16 -10.25 -1.39
C ALA A 60 2.27 -11.59 -0.63
N PHE A 61 1.49 -12.62 -0.97
CA PHE A 61 1.71 -13.98 -0.44
C PHE A 61 2.91 -14.69 -1.08
N ASP A 62 3.40 -14.19 -2.22
CA ASP A 62 4.69 -14.58 -2.77
C ASP A 62 5.83 -13.82 -2.06
N ILE A 63 6.94 -14.53 -1.76
CA ILE A 63 8.04 -13.98 -0.96
C ILE A 63 8.77 -12.82 -1.65
N ASP A 64 8.95 -12.89 -2.98
CA ASP A 64 9.66 -11.86 -3.72
C ASP A 64 8.80 -10.59 -3.82
N ASP A 65 7.50 -10.78 -4.11
CA ASP A 65 6.54 -9.67 -4.14
C ASP A 65 6.34 -9.04 -2.77
N PHE A 66 6.34 -9.84 -1.69
CA PHE A 66 6.26 -9.36 -0.32
C PHE A 66 7.35 -8.32 0.00
N TYR A 67 8.63 -8.71 -0.16
CA TYR A 67 9.74 -7.82 0.17
C TYR A 67 9.78 -6.57 -0.72
N ARG A 68 9.39 -6.71 -1.98
CA ARG A 68 9.32 -5.55 -2.90
C ARG A 68 8.22 -4.57 -2.52
N VAL A 69 7.11 -5.02 -1.97
CA VAL A 69 6.05 -4.16 -1.43
C VAL A 69 6.50 -3.50 -0.12
N VAL A 70 7.15 -4.25 0.77
CA VAL A 70 7.78 -3.74 2.00
C VAL A 70 8.77 -2.62 1.68
N ASP A 71 9.67 -2.82 0.70
CA ASP A 71 10.63 -1.80 0.25
C ASP A 71 9.94 -0.52 -0.22
N VAL A 72 8.84 -0.65 -0.96
CA VAL A 72 8.06 0.52 -1.41
C VAL A 72 7.48 1.26 -0.20
N LEU A 73 6.93 0.56 0.79
CA LEU A 73 6.39 1.18 2.00
C LEU A 73 7.49 1.88 2.80
N HIS A 74 8.62 1.23 3.05
CA HIS A 74 9.79 1.84 3.68
C HIS A 74 10.21 3.11 2.95
N GLN A 75 10.35 3.09 1.62
CA GLN A 75 10.71 4.28 0.83
C GLN A 75 9.70 5.43 0.98
N ARG A 76 8.43 5.14 1.23
CA ARG A 76 7.37 6.16 1.40
C ARG A 76 7.35 6.72 2.82
N PHE A 77 7.77 5.95 3.82
CA PHE A 77 7.98 6.40 5.20
C PHE A 77 9.39 7.03 5.41
N ALA A 78 10.35 6.75 4.52
CA ALA A 78 11.76 7.10 4.72
C ALA A 78 12.18 8.55 4.45
N PHE A 79 11.32 9.39 3.88
CA PHE A 79 11.81 10.58 3.20
C PHE A 79 11.80 11.85 4.06
N ALA A 80 12.83 11.99 4.89
CA ALA A 80 13.24 13.28 5.46
C ALA A 80 14.76 13.43 5.61
N SER A 81 15.56 12.81 4.72
CA SER A 81 16.97 13.19 4.53
C SER A 81 17.26 13.48 3.06
N SER A 82 17.28 14.76 2.70
CA SER A 82 17.94 15.24 1.49
C SER A 82 18.87 16.37 1.90
N SER A 83 20.01 15.97 2.44
CA SER A 83 21.23 16.75 2.46
C SER A 83 22.40 15.77 2.43
N ASN A 84 23.01 15.68 1.25
CA ASN A 84 24.36 15.22 0.90
C ASN A 84 25.11 14.30 1.88
N LEU A 85 25.43 13.08 1.43
CA LEU A 85 26.80 12.52 1.33
C LEU A 85 26.69 11.00 1.12
N VAL A 86 27.45 10.49 0.16
CA VAL A 86 27.64 9.04 -0.09
C VAL A 86 28.74 8.54 0.84
N PRO A 87 28.54 7.44 1.60
CA PRO A 87 29.66 6.58 1.97
C PRO A 87 29.46 5.11 1.59
N SER A 88 30.61 4.49 1.33
CA SER A 88 30.91 3.11 0.92
C SER A 88 30.31 2.00 1.79
N GLU A 89 30.39 0.79 1.25
CA GLU A 89 29.78 -0.49 1.66
C GLU A 89 29.84 -0.76 3.18
N GLU A 90 28.77 -1.39 3.67
CA GLU A 90 28.52 -1.90 5.03
C GLU A 90 28.02 -0.91 6.12
N LEU A 91 28.45 0.36 6.18
CA LEU A 91 27.98 1.29 7.25
C LEU A 91 26.83 2.23 6.85
N SER A 92 26.39 2.17 5.59
CA SER A 92 25.31 3.01 5.03
C SER A 92 23.92 2.74 5.64
N ARG A 93 23.70 1.55 6.24
CA ARG A 93 22.41 1.18 6.86
C ARG A 93 22.17 1.85 8.21
N VAL A 94 23.22 2.29 8.92
CA VAL A 94 23.08 2.84 10.27
C VAL A 94 23.13 4.38 10.25
N VAL A 95 24.04 4.97 9.46
CA VAL A 95 24.30 6.42 9.45
C VAL A 95 23.26 7.21 8.64
N THR A 96 22.57 6.61 7.66
CA THR A 96 21.50 7.29 6.91
C THR A 96 20.16 7.33 7.65
N TRP A 97 19.96 6.47 8.66
CA TRP A 97 18.70 6.32 9.39
C TRP A 97 18.44 7.42 10.42
N THR A 98 19.48 8.01 11.00
CA THR A 98 19.33 9.01 12.08
C THR A 98 18.90 10.39 11.60
N ASN A 99 19.05 10.69 10.30
CA ASN A 99 18.69 12.00 9.71
C ASN A 99 17.26 12.05 9.14
N ARG A 100 16.40 11.09 9.47
CA ARG A 100 15.09 10.91 8.82
C ARG A 100 13.98 11.85 9.30
N PHE A 101 14.18 13.15 9.61
CA PHE A 101 13.02 13.94 10.11
C PHE A 101 12.97 15.45 9.87
N GLU A 102 13.89 16.11 9.17
CA GLU A 102 13.90 17.58 9.30
C GLU A 102 12.72 18.31 8.62
N LYS A 103 12.04 17.76 7.61
CA LYS A 103 10.74 18.29 7.13
C LYS A 103 9.87 17.19 6.54
N PHE A 104 8.84 16.75 7.27
CA PHE A 104 7.68 16.09 6.65
C PHE A 104 7.01 17.13 5.72
N ASN A 105 7.44 17.12 4.46
CA ASN A 105 7.14 18.18 3.49
C ASN A 105 5.65 18.21 3.11
N GLU A 106 5.05 19.40 3.10
CA GLU A 106 3.70 19.69 2.61
C GLU A 106 3.44 19.18 1.17
N LYS A 107 4.51 19.00 0.38
CA LYS A 107 4.43 18.43 -0.97
C LYS A 107 4.40 16.90 -1.01
N GLN A 108 4.78 16.23 0.07
CA GLN A 108 5.03 14.77 0.10
C GLN A 108 4.14 13.99 1.07
N TRP A 109 3.41 14.65 1.98
CA TRP A 109 2.47 13.97 2.91
C TRP A 109 1.47 13.05 2.20
N LYS A 110 1.08 13.40 0.96
CA LYS A 110 0.20 12.60 0.10
C LYS A 110 0.75 11.20 -0.18
N LYS A 111 2.07 11.06 -0.33
CA LYS A 111 2.73 9.76 -0.53
C LYS A 111 2.70 8.93 0.75
N GLY A 112 3.02 9.55 1.89
CA GLY A 112 2.97 8.90 3.20
C GLY A 112 1.56 8.45 3.56
N TYR A 113 0.56 9.32 3.37
CA TYR A 113 -0.85 8.98 3.61
C TYR A 113 -1.34 7.82 2.73
N LYS A 114 -1.01 7.83 1.44
CA LYS A 114 -1.33 6.71 0.54
C LYS A 114 -0.60 5.42 0.91
N ALA A 115 0.59 5.52 1.52
CA ALA A 115 1.28 4.36 2.09
C ALA A 115 0.59 3.85 3.35
N LEU A 116 0.05 4.73 4.20
CA LEU A 116 -0.79 4.33 5.35
C LEU A 116 -2.04 3.58 4.88
N ILE A 117 -2.74 4.06 3.87
CA ILE A 117 -3.92 3.36 3.30
C ILE A 117 -3.53 1.97 2.79
N LEU A 118 -2.43 1.88 2.03
CA LEU A 118 -1.95 0.61 1.52
C LEU A 118 -1.59 -0.34 2.66
N LEU A 119 -0.85 0.14 3.67
CA LEU A 119 -0.45 -0.65 4.83
C LEU A 119 -1.67 -1.13 5.64
N GLU A 120 -2.65 -0.26 5.88
CA GLU A 120 -3.90 -0.64 6.56
C GLU A 120 -4.61 -1.80 5.84
N TYR A 121 -4.69 -1.72 4.51
CA TYR A 121 -5.29 -2.77 3.70
C TYR A 121 -4.48 -4.07 3.75
N LEU A 122 -3.15 -3.98 3.66
CA LEU A 122 -2.26 -5.15 3.72
C LEU A 122 -2.28 -5.84 5.08
N LEU A 123 -2.35 -5.08 6.18
CA LEU A 123 -2.46 -5.65 7.53
C LEU A 123 -3.77 -6.43 7.72
N THR A 124 -4.84 -6.03 7.03
CA THR A 124 -6.15 -6.69 7.13
C THR A 124 -6.35 -7.81 6.11
N HIS A 125 -5.77 -7.71 4.91
CA HIS A 125 -6.02 -8.66 3.80
C HIS A 125 -4.80 -9.52 3.42
N GLY A 126 -3.57 -9.03 3.59
CA GLY A 126 -2.33 -9.70 3.19
C GLY A 126 -1.65 -10.50 4.32
N PRO A 127 -0.37 -10.91 4.16
CA PRO A 127 0.39 -11.62 5.19
C PRO A 127 0.52 -10.88 6.52
N LEU A 128 0.52 -11.62 7.64
CA LEU A 128 0.69 -11.03 8.98
C LEU A 128 2.10 -10.48 9.24
N SER A 129 3.09 -10.92 8.46
CA SER A 129 4.50 -10.52 8.60
C SER A 129 4.75 -9.04 8.28
N PHE A 130 3.82 -8.34 7.60
CA PHE A 130 3.96 -6.91 7.34
C PHE A 130 4.17 -6.07 8.60
N ALA A 131 3.53 -6.44 9.72
CA ALA A 131 3.69 -5.73 10.98
C ALA A 131 5.09 -5.89 11.59
N ASP A 132 5.79 -7.00 11.33
CA ASP A 132 7.17 -7.22 11.80
C ASP A 132 8.16 -6.47 10.92
N GLU A 133 8.05 -6.61 9.60
CA GLU A 133 8.97 -5.98 8.66
C GLU A 133 8.93 -4.44 8.73
N LEU A 134 7.75 -3.86 8.96
CA LEU A 134 7.56 -2.42 9.05
C LEU A 134 7.66 -1.89 10.49
N ALA A 135 8.10 -2.71 11.44
CA ALA A 135 8.22 -2.30 12.84
C ALA A 135 9.12 -1.05 13.02
N SER A 136 10.16 -0.91 12.19
CA SER A 136 11.06 0.24 12.18
C SER A 136 10.40 1.55 11.72
N ASP A 137 9.26 1.48 11.02
CA ASP A 137 8.54 2.68 10.57
C ASP A 137 7.50 3.18 11.59
N LYS A 138 7.27 2.46 12.70
CA LYS A 138 6.29 2.85 13.73
C LYS A 138 6.50 4.28 14.24
N GLU A 139 7.75 4.69 14.45
CA GLU A 139 8.06 6.04 14.91
C GLU A 139 7.65 7.12 13.88
N VAL A 140 7.82 6.83 12.59
CA VAL A 140 7.38 7.73 11.51
C VAL A 140 5.87 7.82 11.49
N ILE A 141 5.18 6.67 11.56
CA ILE A 141 3.72 6.59 11.57
C ILE A 141 3.15 7.35 12.78
N GLN A 142 3.76 7.22 13.96
CA GLN A 142 3.37 7.95 15.15
C GLN A 142 3.50 9.48 14.98
N LYS A 143 4.55 9.95 14.32
CA LYS A 143 4.70 11.38 14.01
C LYS A 143 3.65 11.87 13.02
N MET A 144 3.19 11.04 12.09
CA MET A 144 2.09 11.39 11.18
C MET A 144 0.76 11.66 11.91
N CYS A 145 0.56 11.13 13.13
CA CYS A 145 -0.61 11.43 13.96
C CYS A 145 -0.71 12.91 14.37
N ASN A 146 0.43 13.62 14.41
CA ASN A 146 0.50 15.03 14.79
C ASN A 146 0.57 15.97 13.57
N PHE A 147 0.34 15.45 12.36
CA PHE A 147 0.38 16.23 11.13
C PHE A 147 -0.89 17.09 10.98
N HIS A 148 -0.70 18.37 10.67
CA HIS A 148 -1.78 19.32 10.44
C HIS A 148 -1.71 19.82 8.99
N CYS A 149 -2.77 19.60 8.22
CA CYS A 149 -2.88 20.09 6.85
C CYS A 149 -4.35 20.37 6.52
N PHE A 150 -4.60 21.56 6.00
CA PHE A 150 -5.86 21.96 5.41
C PHE A 150 -5.64 22.12 3.91
N ASP A 151 -6.59 21.67 3.10
CA ASP A 151 -6.53 21.97 1.67
C ASP A 151 -7.16 23.32 1.33
N GLU A 152 -7.03 23.69 0.05
CA GLU A 152 -7.61 24.92 -0.54
C GLU A 152 -9.14 24.96 -0.42
N THR A 153 -9.80 23.83 -0.16
CA THR A 153 -11.24 23.70 0.04
C THR A 153 -11.66 23.71 1.53
N GLY A 154 -10.70 23.82 2.46
CA GLY A 154 -10.93 23.81 3.90
C GLY A 154 -11.03 22.41 4.52
N HIS A 155 -10.77 21.32 3.78
CA HIS A 155 -10.79 19.97 4.33
C HIS A 155 -9.55 19.72 5.22
N ASN A 156 -9.78 19.24 6.45
CA ASN A 156 -8.73 18.90 7.40
C ASN A 156 -8.17 17.50 7.12
N TRP A 157 -7.20 17.43 6.21
CA TRP A 157 -6.44 16.22 5.90
C TRP A 157 -5.61 15.72 7.08
N GLY A 158 -5.23 16.58 8.01
CA GLY A 158 -4.54 16.19 9.25
C GLY A 158 -5.37 15.23 10.11
N SER A 159 -6.66 15.51 10.29
CA SER A 159 -7.57 14.64 11.06
C SER A 159 -7.76 13.27 10.39
N THR A 160 -7.92 13.25 9.06
CA THR A 160 -8.01 11.99 8.29
C THR A 160 -6.72 11.20 8.41
N MET A 161 -5.56 11.84 8.23
CA MET A 161 -4.25 11.21 8.39
C MET A 161 -4.05 10.63 9.79
N LYS A 162 -4.42 11.39 10.83
CA LYS A 162 -4.33 10.97 12.22
C LYS A 162 -5.13 9.69 12.47
N LYS A 163 -6.41 9.67 12.07
CA LYS A 163 -7.28 8.49 12.23
C LYS A 163 -6.70 7.26 11.54
N THR A 164 -6.21 7.41 10.31
CA THR A 164 -5.59 6.30 9.57
C THR A 164 -4.30 5.82 10.23
N ALA A 165 -3.43 6.73 10.66
CA ALA A 165 -2.17 6.39 11.32
C ALA A 165 -2.39 5.67 12.66
N GLU A 166 -3.31 6.17 13.49
CA GLU A 166 -3.69 5.54 14.77
C GLU A 166 -4.22 4.12 14.55
N ARG A 167 -5.10 3.94 13.54
CA ARG A 167 -5.62 2.62 13.20
C ARG A 167 -4.54 1.66 12.70
N VAL A 168 -3.60 2.14 11.87
CA VAL A 168 -2.44 1.33 11.42
C VAL A 168 -1.60 0.90 12.62
N LEU A 169 -1.29 1.79 13.55
CA LEU A 169 -0.52 1.45 14.75
C LEU A 169 -1.22 0.36 15.57
N GLN A 170 -2.53 0.47 15.79
CA GLN A 170 -3.32 -0.56 16.47
C GLN A 170 -3.30 -1.92 15.74
N LEU A 171 -3.38 -1.91 14.41
CA LEU A 171 -3.28 -3.14 13.61
C LEU A 171 -1.88 -3.78 13.72
N MET A 172 -0.82 -2.97 13.78
CA MET A 172 0.57 -3.44 13.92
C MET A 172 0.90 -4.03 15.31
N GLU A 173 0.08 -3.80 16.32
CA GLU A 173 0.22 -4.45 17.65
C GLU A 173 -0.14 -5.94 17.62
N LYS A 174 -0.80 -6.41 16.55
CA LYS A 174 -1.26 -7.80 16.38
C LYS A 174 -2.18 -8.29 17.52
N GLY A 175 -2.91 -7.36 18.15
CA GLY A 175 -3.84 -7.64 19.23
C GLY A 175 -5.22 -8.17 18.78
N PRO A 176 -6.20 -8.25 19.70
CA PRO A 176 -7.56 -8.72 19.40
C PRO A 176 -8.25 -7.90 18.30
N PHE A 177 -7.93 -6.61 18.21
CA PHE A 177 -8.45 -5.71 17.18
C PHE A 177 -8.12 -6.18 15.76
N LEU A 178 -6.86 -6.56 15.50
CA LEU A 178 -6.46 -7.10 14.19
C LEU A 178 -7.23 -8.39 13.88
N LYS A 179 -7.35 -9.28 14.86
CA LYS A 179 -8.06 -10.55 14.70
C LYS A 179 -9.52 -10.33 14.31
N GLU A 180 -10.22 -9.46 15.03
CA GLU A 180 -11.62 -9.12 14.76
C GLU A 180 -11.83 -8.52 13.36
N GLU A 181 -10.97 -7.59 12.96
CA GLU A 181 -11.02 -6.97 11.63
C GLU A 181 -10.87 -8.01 10.51
N ARG A 182 -9.91 -8.93 10.63
CA ARG A 182 -9.72 -10.01 9.65
C ARG A 182 -10.85 -11.03 9.66
N ASP A 183 -11.42 -11.34 10.83
CA ASP A 183 -12.54 -12.27 10.94
C ASP A 183 -13.84 -11.69 10.37
N ARG A 184 -14.10 -10.39 10.55
CA ARG A 184 -15.23 -9.68 9.91
C ARG A 184 -15.17 -9.75 8.39
N LEU A 185 -13.97 -9.59 7.81
CA LEU A 185 -13.75 -9.71 6.36
C LEU A 185 -14.06 -11.13 5.87
N ARG A 186 -13.56 -12.16 6.56
CA ARG A 186 -13.85 -13.57 6.23
C ARG A 186 -15.34 -13.88 6.27
N GLN A 187 -16.07 -13.36 7.27
CA GLN A 187 -17.51 -13.54 7.38
C GLN A 187 -18.27 -12.87 6.23
N THR A 188 -17.83 -11.67 5.82
CA THR A 188 -18.45 -10.93 4.73
C THR A 188 -18.29 -11.66 3.39
N THR A 189 -17.09 -12.19 3.10
CA THR A 189 -16.83 -13.00 1.90
C THR A 189 -17.68 -14.28 1.87
N ARG A 190 -17.80 -14.98 3.01
CA ARG A 190 -18.64 -16.19 3.12
C ARG A 190 -20.12 -15.90 2.88
N ARG A 191 -20.64 -14.79 3.42
CA ARG A 191 -22.04 -14.39 3.24
C ARG A 191 -22.34 -14.10 1.79
N ILE A 192 -21.49 -13.33 1.10
CA ILE A 192 -21.69 -12.98 -0.33
C ILE A 192 -21.67 -14.24 -1.20
N HIS A 193 -20.77 -15.20 -0.93
CA HIS A 193 -20.74 -16.47 -1.65
C HIS A 193 -21.99 -17.33 -1.41
N GLY A 194 -22.60 -17.26 -0.21
CA GLY A 194 -23.81 -18.01 0.15
C GLY A 194 -25.12 -17.55 -0.51
N PHE A 195 -25.17 -16.36 -1.11
CA PHE A 195 -26.38 -15.85 -1.78
C PHE A 195 -26.47 -16.22 -3.28
N GLY A 196 -25.48 -16.92 -3.85
CA GLY A 196 -25.39 -17.20 -5.29
C GLY A 196 -26.02 -18.51 -5.78
N ASN A 197 -26.51 -19.39 -4.90
CA ASN A 197 -26.88 -20.78 -5.26
C ASN A 197 -28.36 -21.14 -4.99
N SER A 198 -29.30 -20.23 -5.24
CA SER A 198 -30.74 -20.56 -5.17
C SER A 198 -31.45 -20.28 -6.50
N THR A 199 -31.27 -21.19 -7.46
CA THR A 199 -32.30 -21.45 -8.48
C THR A 199 -32.95 -22.80 -8.16
N PRO A 200 -34.20 -22.83 -7.67
CA PRO A 200 -34.93 -24.09 -7.59
C PRO A 200 -35.27 -24.53 -9.01
N ARG A 201 -34.99 -25.81 -9.31
CA ARG A 201 -35.42 -26.49 -10.54
C ARG A 201 -36.88 -26.90 -10.41
#